data_AF-A0A7Y5QA68-F1
#
_entry.id   AF-A0A7Y5QA68-F1
#
_cell.length_a   1.000
_cell.length_b   1.000
_cell.length_c   1.000
_cell.angle_alpha   90.00
_cell.angle_beta   90.00
_cell.angle_gamma   90.00
#
_symmetry.space_group_name_H-M   'P 1'
#
loop_
_entity.id
_entity.type
_entity.pdbx_description
1 polymer ?
#
loop_
_entity_poly.entity_id
_entity_poly.type
_entity_poly.pdbx_seq_one_letter_code
_entity_poly.pdbx_strand_id
1 'polypeptide(L)'
;MARLLRCVSIFCLIAVLGSVVYAGETTLSLNSGSGNAPFYISGEYTLVMNGFDLQSLGVARPAVVDRVSISIQTPVPASAADVVLYQDADGGSPVNATLAGTAQISITSAGVFTAVLPAPVTITQPVLWVGFYLPVDTVFLADTSGTSVLTWWGWSPGARFDLNSLGSAAVLGPADGTAPVSINMNGKARITVEISGAGGSGSGVVVNPAPNTSVLAGYPLCGSLLWDTADEQISYQDQINLHCSQVQVWQAPPVPAGYTLRGEAYDVIGFKSGGVTPNRWSVRITHCIRPAAEDIDRAVFGSAFGSPRTWTILPSVRVGDLICAEVRYPGNIAYFVR
;
A
#
# COMPACT_ATOMS: atom_id res chain seq x y z
N MET A 1 -7.04 -0.37 -65.71
CA MET A 1 -5.66 -0.16 -65.22
C MET A 1 -5.60 1.23 -64.60
N ALA A 2 -5.22 1.49 -63.34
CA ALA A 2 -4.54 0.67 -62.36
C ALA A 2 -5.08 1.01 -60.95
N ARG A 3 -5.73 0.01 -60.33
CA ARG A 3 -6.12 -0.06 -58.92
C ARG A 3 -4.92 -0.46 -58.04
N LEU A 4 -3.74 0.11 -58.27
CA LEU A 4 -2.49 -0.39 -57.68
C LEU A 4 -1.71 0.66 -56.88
N LEU A 5 -2.40 1.62 -56.27
CA LEU A 5 -1.74 2.72 -55.54
C LEU A 5 -2.40 3.04 -54.18
N ARG A 6 -2.98 2.04 -53.51
CA ARG A 6 -3.63 2.24 -52.19
C ARG A 6 -3.22 1.27 -51.09
N CYS A 7 -2.30 0.33 -51.34
CA CYS A 7 -2.03 -0.75 -50.37
C CYS A 7 -0.66 -0.70 -49.67
N VAL A 8 0.25 0.24 -49.97
CA VAL A 8 1.65 0.11 -49.48
C VAL A 8 2.05 1.14 -48.41
N SER A 9 1.27 2.18 -48.13
CA SER A 9 1.63 3.18 -47.09
C SER A 9 0.77 3.13 -45.83
N ILE A 10 -0.05 2.08 -45.67
CA ILE A 10 -0.71 1.69 -44.40
C ILE A 10 0.17 0.69 -43.61
N PHE A 11 1.40 0.43 -44.05
CA PHE A 11 2.36 -0.43 -43.37
C PHE A 11 3.39 0.34 -42.51
N CYS A 12 3.33 1.67 -42.52
CA CYS A 12 4.15 2.51 -41.66
C CYS A 12 3.37 2.94 -40.42
N LEU A 13 3.84 2.46 -39.27
CA LEU A 13 3.70 3.13 -37.98
C LEU A 13 2.42 2.90 -37.16
N ILE A 14 1.77 1.73 -37.30
CA ILE A 14 1.17 1.09 -36.13
C ILE A 14 2.26 0.22 -35.50
N ALA A 15 3.33 0.89 -35.06
CA ALA A 15 4.11 0.39 -33.95
C ALA A 15 3.14 0.44 -32.77
N VAL A 16 2.49 -0.70 -32.52
CA VAL A 16 1.86 -1.00 -31.25
C VAL A 16 2.98 -0.90 -30.23
N LEU A 17 3.20 0.32 -29.73
CA LEU A 17 3.81 0.56 -28.44
C LEU A 17 2.86 -0.13 -27.48
N GLY A 18 3.16 -1.39 -27.17
CA GLY A 18 2.54 -2.10 -26.09
C GLY A 18 2.83 -1.28 -24.84
N SER A 19 1.90 -0.41 -24.48
CA SER A 19 1.84 0.15 -23.14
C SER A 19 1.69 -1.04 -22.23
N VAL A 20 2.78 -1.46 -21.61
CA VAL A 20 2.76 -2.35 -20.46
C VAL A 20 1.86 -1.67 -19.44
N VAL A 21 0.65 -2.19 -19.31
CA VAL A 21 -0.26 -1.82 -18.24
C VAL A 21 0.35 -2.41 -16.97
N TYR A 22 0.88 -1.52 -16.13
CA TYR A 22 1.32 -1.88 -14.79
C TYR A 22 0.08 -2.20 -13.95
N ALA A 23 0.11 -3.35 -13.31
CA ALA A 23 -0.91 -3.91 -12.44
C ALA A 23 -0.85 -3.24 -11.05
N GLY A 24 -1.14 -1.93 -11.00
CA GLY A 24 -1.08 -1.12 -9.78
C GLY A 24 -2.45 -0.78 -9.20
N GLU A 25 -3.36 -1.75 -9.09
CA GLU A 25 -4.73 -1.46 -8.61
C GLU A 25 -4.84 -1.36 -7.09
N THR A 26 -3.95 -2.02 -6.34
CA THR A 26 -3.98 -2.02 -4.86
C THR A 26 -2.56 -2.00 -4.31
N THR A 27 -2.28 -1.08 -3.38
CA THR A 27 -1.01 -1.08 -2.63
C THR A 27 -1.23 -1.70 -1.26
N LEU A 28 -0.56 -2.83 -0.98
CA LEU A 28 -0.56 -3.44 0.34
C LEU A 28 0.60 -2.88 1.17
N SER A 29 0.33 -2.62 2.45
CA SER A 29 1.29 -2.12 3.44
C SER A 29 0.94 -2.68 4.81
N LEU A 30 1.93 -3.21 5.52
CA LEU A 30 1.76 -3.65 6.92
C LEU A 30 2.14 -2.58 7.95
N ASN A 31 2.49 -1.38 7.49
CA ASN A 31 2.90 -0.27 8.35
C ASN A 31 1.67 0.32 9.05
N SER A 32 1.71 0.44 10.38
CA SER A 32 0.57 0.88 11.22
C SER A 32 0.73 2.31 11.76
N GLY A 33 1.64 3.12 11.22
CA GLY A 33 1.78 4.51 11.65
C GLY A 33 2.77 5.36 10.85
N SER A 34 3.09 6.55 11.38
CA SER A 34 4.11 7.45 10.83
C SER A 34 5.51 7.23 11.43
N GLY A 35 5.58 6.59 12.59
CA GLY A 35 6.83 6.24 13.27
C GLY A 35 7.73 5.36 12.41
N ASN A 36 9.03 5.66 12.44
CA ASN A 36 10.04 4.82 11.83
C ASN A 36 11.38 4.95 12.55
N ALA A 37 12.17 3.89 12.49
CA ALA A 37 13.52 3.84 13.03
C ALA A 37 14.49 3.25 11.96
N PRO A 38 15.73 3.74 11.91
CA PRO A 38 16.75 3.14 11.05
C PRO A 38 17.08 1.72 11.51
N PHE A 39 17.18 0.81 10.55
CA PHE A 39 17.75 -0.51 10.75
C PHE A 39 18.96 -0.68 9.82
N TYR A 40 20.10 -1.02 10.41
CA TYR A 40 21.38 -1.14 9.73
C TYR A 40 21.69 -2.60 9.44
N ILE A 41 21.94 -2.93 8.18
CA ILE A 41 22.43 -4.23 7.75
C ILE A 41 23.93 -4.30 8.05
N SER A 42 24.31 -5.10 9.03
CA SER A 42 25.71 -5.27 9.45
C SER A 42 26.21 -6.69 9.17
N GLY A 43 27.50 -6.82 8.88
CA GLY A 43 28.14 -8.13 8.69
C GLY A 43 27.98 -8.69 7.28
N GLU A 44 26.77 -9.08 6.88
CA GLU A 44 26.52 -9.84 5.64
C GLU A 44 25.25 -9.39 4.90
N TYR A 45 25.11 -9.83 3.65
CA TYR A 45 23.88 -9.61 2.89
C TYR A 45 22.69 -10.19 3.65
N THR A 46 21.57 -9.46 3.66
CA THR A 46 20.42 -9.79 4.50
C THR A 46 19.12 -9.74 3.74
N LEU A 47 18.35 -10.83 3.78
CA LEU A 47 17.02 -10.88 3.21
C LEU A 47 16.02 -10.39 4.26
N VAL A 48 15.51 -9.19 4.06
CA VAL A 48 14.46 -8.60 4.89
C VAL A 48 13.12 -8.83 4.22
N MET A 49 12.13 -9.39 4.92
CA MET A 49 10.84 -9.72 4.30
C MET A 49 9.61 -9.48 5.17
N ASN A 50 8.49 -9.22 4.49
CA ASN A 50 7.16 -9.09 5.06
C ASN A 50 6.23 -10.17 4.47
N GLY A 51 5.38 -10.75 5.32
CA GLY A 51 4.33 -11.69 4.91
C GLY A 51 2.97 -10.99 4.81
N PHE A 52 2.29 -11.16 3.69
CA PHE A 52 0.96 -10.65 3.41
C PHE A 52 -0.01 -11.82 3.26
N ASP A 53 -0.99 -11.91 4.15
CA ASP A 53 -2.12 -12.82 3.97
C ASP A 53 -3.12 -12.18 3.00
N LEU A 54 -3.09 -12.62 1.76
CA LEU A 54 -3.90 -12.07 0.68
C LEU A 54 -5.40 -12.33 0.91
N GLN A 55 -5.76 -13.41 1.60
CA GLN A 55 -7.14 -13.73 1.89
C GLN A 55 -7.74 -12.76 2.92
N SER A 56 -7.04 -12.51 4.03
CA SER A 56 -7.51 -11.53 5.02
C SER A 56 -7.48 -10.09 4.50
N LEU A 57 -6.61 -9.81 3.52
CA LEU A 57 -6.55 -8.52 2.82
C LEU A 57 -7.54 -8.40 1.66
N GLY A 58 -8.39 -9.41 1.42
CA GLY A 58 -9.42 -9.36 0.38
C GLY A 58 -8.90 -9.39 -1.06
N VAL A 59 -7.66 -9.81 -1.28
CA VAL A 59 -7.05 -9.89 -2.61
C VAL A 59 -7.44 -11.21 -3.28
N ALA A 60 -8.18 -11.10 -4.39
CA ALA A 60 -8.57 -12.26 -5.19
C ALA A 60 -7.35 -12.91 -5.88
N ARG A 61 -7.31 -14.24 -5.89
CA ARG A 61 -6.23 -15.04 -6.49
C ARG A 61 -6.72 -15.72 -7.79
N PRO A 62 -5.87 -15.92 -8.82
CA PRO A 62 -4.46 -15.52 -8.86
C PRO A 62 -4.29 -14.01 -8.85
N ALA A 63 -3.31 -13.53 -8.09
CA ALA A 63 -2.96 -12.12 -8.04
C ALA A 63 -1.68 -11.88 -8.85
N VAL A 64 -1.45 -10.65 -9.29
CA VAL A 64 -0.30 -10.24 -10.09
C VAL A 64 0.42 -9.12 -9.36
N VAL A 65 1.71 -9.30 -9.12
CA VAL A 65 2.58 -8.28 -8.56
C VAL A 65 3.54 -7.81 -9.64
N ASP A 66 3.69 -6.50 -9.78
CA ASP A 66 4.62 -5.90 -10.73
C ASP A 66 5.56 -4.88 -10.09
N ARG A 67 5.23 -4.36 -8.90
CA ARG A 67 6.06 -3.40 -8.17
C ARG A 67 6.13 -3.70 -6.69
N VAL A 68 7.31 -3.46 -6.14
CA VAL A 68 7.59 -3.57 -4.72
C VAL A 68 8.43 -2.39 -4.30
N SER A 69 8.11 -1.76 -3.17
CA SER A 69 8.88 -0.63 -2.65
C SER A 69 9.43 -0.91 -1.26
N ILE A 70 10.54 -0.25 -0.93
CA ILE A 70 11.16 -0.23 0.40
C ILE A 70 11.65 1.17 0.75
N SER A 71 11.52 1.57 2.01
CA SER A 71 12.05 2.86 2.49
C SER A 71 13.53 2.74 2.88
N ILE A 72 14.40 3.44 2.16
CA ILE A 72 15.86 3.43 2.32
C ILE A 72 16.32 4.75 2.92
N GLN A 73 17.18 4.69 3.94
CA GLN A 73 17.84 5.86 4.50
C GLN A 73 19.26 6.02 3.94
N THR A 74 20.05 4.95 3.92
CA THR A 74 21.42 4.96 3.39
C THR A 74 21.56 3.81 2.41
N PRO A 75 21.56 4.08 1.09
CA PRO A 75 21.84 3.05 0.09
C PRO A 75 23.33 2.69 0.09
N VAL A 76 23.67 1.57 -0.54
CA VAL A 76 25.05 1.16 -0.83
C VAL A 76 25.26 1.25 -2.35
N PRO A 77 25.80 2.37 -2.86
CA PRO A 77 25.97 2.57 -4.29
C PRO A 77 26.80 1.46 -4.94
N ALA A 78 26.50 1.13 -6.20
CA ALA A 78 27.19 0.11 -7.00
C ALA A 78 27.11 -1.33 -6.47
N SER A 79 26.37 -1.60 -5.39
CA SER A 79 26.04 -2.96 -4.96
C SER A 79 24.67 -3.38 -5.49
N ALA A 80 24.58 -4.62 -5.96
CA ALA A 80 23.31 -5.21 -6.36
C ALA A 80 22.52 -5.64 -5.12
N ALA A 81 21.21 -5.44 -5.15
CA ALA A 81 20.27 -6.09 -4.24
C ALA A 81 19.33 -6.97 -5.07
N ASP A 82 18.57 -7.85 -4.42
CA ASP A 82 17.51 -8.59 -5.11
C ASP A 82 16.17 -8.34 -4.44
N VAL A 83 15.14 -8.11 -5.23
CA VAL A 83 13.76 -8.24 -4.77
C VAL A 83 13.31 -9.68 -5.00
N VAL A 84 12.59 -10.23 -4.02
CA VAL A 84 12.11 -11.61 -4.05
C VAL A 84 10.65 -11.68 -3.62
N LEU A 85 9.90 -12.55 -4.28
CA LEU A 85 8.51 -12.83 -4.01
C LEU A 85 8.37 -14.35 -3.82
N TYR A 86 7.91 -14.78 -2.66
CA TYR A 86 7.54 -16.17 -2.41
C TYR A 86 6.04 -16.28 -2.21
N GLN A 87 5.49 -17.44 -2.55
CA GLN A 87 4.09 -17.78 -2.32
C GLN A 87 4.00 -19.01 -1.42
N ASP A 88 3.05 -19.00 -0.49
CA ASP A 88 2.92 -20.01 0.56
C ASP A 88 1.45 -20.38 0.78
N ALA A 89 1.19 -21.68 0.82
CA ALA A 89 -0.14 -22.28 0.99
C ALA A 89 -0.69 -22.13 2.41
N ASP A 90 0.19 -22.13 3.42
CA ASP A 90 -0.20 -22.36 4.81
C ASP A 90 -0.05 -21.10 5.68
N GLY A 91 0.72 -20.11 5.20
CA GLY A 91 0.99 -18.85 5.92
C GLY A 91 1.83 -19.02 7.18
N GLY A 92 2.48 -20.17 7.32
CA GLY A 92 3.33 -20.52 8.44
C GLY A 92 4.73 -19.92 8.32
N SER A 93 5.73 -20.79 8.26
CA SER A 93 7.12 -20.35 8.07
C SER A 93 7.45 -20.21 6.58
N PRO A 94 8.13 -19.13 6.16
CA PRO A 94 8.54 -18.93 4.77
C PRO A 94 9.57 -19.98 4.33
N VAL A 95 10.14 -20.79 5.24
CA VAL A 95 10.98 -21.94 4.87
C VAL A 95 10.25 -22.91 3.93
N ASN A 96 8.92 -22.97 4.02
CA ASN A 96 8.06 -23.80 3.16
C ASN A 96 7.55 -23.02 1.93
N ALA A 97 7.84 -21.73 1.81
CA ALA A 97 7.37 -20.91 0.72
C ALA A 97 8.14 -21.21 -0.57
N THR A 98 7.44 -21.14 -1.70
CA THR A 98 8.02 -21.37 -3.02
C THR A 98 8.36 -20.03 -3.67
N LEU A 99 9.58 -19.88 -4.21
CA LEU A 99 9.97 -18.67 -4.94
C LEU A 99 9.09 -18.51 -6.19
N ALA A 100 8.33 -17.42 -6.24
CA ALA A 100 7.43 -17.08 -7.34
C ALA A 100 8.09 -16.11 -8.33
N GLY A 101 8.99 -15.24 -7.86
CA GLY A 101 9.73 -14.32 -8.72
C GLY A 101 10.87 -13.62 -8.02
N THR A 102 11.84 -13.17 -8.82
CA THR A 102 12.99 -12.40 -8.35
C THR A 102 13.44 -11.41 -9.41
N ALA A 103 14.04 -10.30 -8.98
CA ALA A 103 14.74 -9.38 -9.87
C ALA A 103 15.94 -8.75 -9.17
N GLN A 104 17.05 -8.67 -9.88
CA GLN A 104 18.21 -7.92 -9.43
C GLN A 104 17.97 -6.42 -9.65
N ILE A 105 18.30 -5.62 -8.64
CA ILE A 105 18.05 -4.18 -8.59
C ILE A 105 19.29 -3.44 -8.09
N SER A 106 19.35 -2.13 -8.35
CA SER A 106 20.36 -1.23 -7.79
C SER A 106 19.66 -0.07 -7.08
N ILE A 107 19.92 0.06 -5.78
CA ILE A 107 19.38 1.13 -4.95
C ILE A 107 20.45 2.20 -4.82
N THR A 108 20.29 3.33 -5.52
CA THR A 108 21.33 4.37 -5.63
C THR A 108 21.02 5.64 -4.83
N SER A 109 19.81 5.76 -4.28
CA SER A 109 19.36 6.93 -3.54
C SER A 109 18.59 6.57 -2.28
N ALA A 110 18.62 7.45 -1.29
CA ALA A 110 17.73 7.42 -0.14
C ALA A 110 16.28 7.78 -0.55
N GLY A 111 15.32 7.46 0.31
CA GLY A 111 13.88 7.65 0.08
C GLY A 111 13.15 6.33 -0.16
N VAL A 112 11.96 6.40 -0.77
CA VAL A 112 11.21 5.20 -1.15
C VAL A 112 11.76 4.70 -2.48
N PHE A 113 12.48 3.58 -2.45
CA PHE A 113 12.90 2.87 -3.65
C PHE A 113 11.75 1.97 -4.12
N THR A 114 11.46 1.97 -5.43
CA THR A 114 10.44 1.09 -6.03
C THR A 114 11.09 0.24 -7.11
N ALA A 115 11.13 -1.08 -6.88
CA ALA A 115 11.51 -2.07 -7.87
C ALA A 115 10.33 -2.32 -8.80
N VAL A 116 10.56 -2.20 -10.11
CA VAL A 116 9.63 -2.67 -11.14
C VAL A 116 10.13 -4.04 -11.59
N LEU A 117 9.30 -5.07 -11.46
CA LEU A 117 9.64 -6.43 -11.85
C LEU A 117 9.71 -6.50 -13.39
N PRO A 118 10.75 -7.13 -13.97
CA PRO A 118 10.90 -7.24 -15.43
C PRO A 118 9.72 -7.95 -16.11
N ALA A 119 9.09 -8.88 -15.40
CA ALA A 119 7.85 -9.52 -15.76
C ALA A 119 6.92 -9.53 -14.53
N PRO A 120 5.61 -9.27 -14.68
CA PRO A 120 4.66 -9.42 -13.60
C PRO A 120 4.66 -10.85 -13.05
N VAL A 121 4.63 -10.99 -11.73
CA VAL A 121 4.69 -12.27 -11.02
C VAL A 121 3.28 -12.67 -10.59
N THR A 122 2.85 -13.87 -10.99
CA THR A 122 1.54 -14.41 -10.60
C THR A 122 1.63 -15.17 -9.27
N ILE A 123 0.80 -14.79 -8.32
CA ILE A 123 0.67 -15.39 -6.99
C ILE A 123 -0.65 -16.16 -6.91
N THR A 124 -0.55 -17.47 -6.68
CA THR A 124 -1.71 -18.38 -6.62
C THR A 124 -2.06 -18.80 -5.19
N GLN A 125 -1.11 -18.66 -4.27
CA GLN A 125 -1.24 -19.08 -2.87
C GLN A 125 -1.78 -17.96 -1.97
N PRO A 126 -2.40 -18.28 -0.82
CA PRO A 126 -3.04 -17.30 0.06
C PRO A 126 -2.04 -16.35 0.71
N VAL A 127 -0.79 -16.77 0.91
CA VAL A 127 0.23 -15.93 1.52
C VAL A 127 1.31 -15.55 0.52
N LEU A 128 1.64 -14.27 0.51
CA LEU A 128 2.70 -13.66 -0.27
C LEU A 128 3.80 -13.16 0.67
N TRP A 129 5.02 -13.64 0.50
CA TRP A 129 6.19 -13.11 1.16
C TRP A 129 6.96 -12.21 0.20
N VAL A 130 7.18 -10.97 0.59
CA VAL A 130 7.92 -10.00 -0.23
C VAL A 130 9.17 -9.58 0.53
N GLY A 131 10.32 -9.67 -0.12
CA GLY A 131 11.58 -9.32 0.52
C GLY A 131 12.59 -8.63 -0.38
N PHE A 132 13.56 -8.01 0.29
CA PHE A 132 14.74 -7.41 -0.31
C PHE A 132 15.99 -8.09 0.27
N TYR A 133 16.80 -8.67 -0.59
CA TYR A 133 18.11 -9.18 -0.24
C TYR A 133 19.14 -8.04 -0.38
N LEU A 134 19.39 -7.34 0.72
CA LEU A 134 20.12 -6.08 0.78
C LEU A 134 21.62 -6.31 1.07
N PRO A 135 22.51 -5.48 0.50
CA PRO A 135 23.94 -5.50 0.82
C PRO A 135 24.24 -5.02 2.23
N VAL A 136 25.39 -5.46 2.74
CA VAL A 136 26.03 -4.91 3.95
C VAL A 136 26.13 -3.40 3.84
N ASP A 137 25.95 -2.72 4.96
CA ASP A 137 25.96 -1.26 5.11
C ASP A 137 24.69 -0.53 4.65
N THR A 138 23.70 -1.27 4.13
CA THR A 138 22.39 -0.66 3.84
C THR A 138 21.70 -0.25 5.13
N VAL A 139 21.17 0.99 5.17
CA VAL A 139 20.24 1.43 6.22
C VAL A 139 18.86 1.60 5.59
N PHE A 140 17.87 0.87 6.08
CA PHE A 140 16.47 1.03 5.70
C PHE A 140 15.64 1.51 6.89
N LEU A 141 14.43 2.01 6.63
CA LEU A 141 13.50 2.44 7.67
C LEU A 141 12.54 1.30 8.02
N ALA A 142 12.54 0.89 9.29
CA ALA A 142 11.54 0.00 9.86
C ALA A 142 10.44 0.83 10.54
N ASP A 143 9.21 0.33 10.58
CA ASP A 143 8.15 0.86 11.44
C ASP A 143 8.56 0.68 12.91
N THR A 144 8.15 1.58 13.81
CA THR A 144 8.39 1.44 15.26
C THR A 144 7.31 0.60 15.96
N SER A 145 6.37 0.06 15.19
CA SER A 145 5.24 -0.74 15.67
C SER A 145 5.15 -2.08 14.96
N GLY A 146 4.64 -3.08 15.69
CA GLY A 146 4.53 -4.47 15.24
C GLY A 146 5.87 -5.21 15.18
N THR A 147 5.82 -6.48 14.81
CA THR A 147 6.99 -7.33 14.60
C THR A 147 7.11 -7.67 13.12
N SER A 148 8.29 -7.50 12.52
CA SER A 148 8.56 -8.04 11.18
C SER A 148 8.33 -9.53 11.20
N VAL A 149 7.63 -10.07 10.21
CA VAL A 149 7.28 -11.48 10.24
C VAL A 149 8.54 -12.33 10.09
N LEU A 150 9.56 -11.95 9.30
CA LEU A 150 10.86 -12.64 9.29
C LEU A 150 12.01 -11.77 8.73
N THR A 151 13.22 -11.91 9.28
CA THR A 151 14.47 -11.40 8.68
C THR A 151 15.45 -12.57 8.52
N TRP A 152 15.80 -12.90 7.29
CA TRP A 152 16.69 -14.00 6.89
C TRP A 152 18.14 -13.51 6.75
N TRP A 153 19.08 -14.25 7.32
CA TRP A 153 20.52 -13.97 7.22
C TRP A 153 21.23 -15.28 6.85
N GLY A 154 21.88 -15.31 5.69
CA GLY A 154 22.70 -16.47 5.31
C GLY A 154 24.08 -16.29 5.87
N TRP A 155 24.40 -16.94 7.00
CA TRP A 155 25.75 -16.86 7.56
C TRP A 155 26.74 -17.64 6.70
N SER A 156 27.44 -16.90 5.85
CA SER A 156 28.66 -17.29 5.18
C SER A 156 29.35 -15.97 4.80
N PRO A 157 30.39 -15.54 5.53
CA PRO A 157 31.02 -14.24 5.33
C PRO A 157 31.33 -13.95 3.86
N GLY A 158 30.74 -12.87 3.33
CA GLY A 158 30.91 -12.46 1.93
C GLY A 158 30.16 -13.30 0.90
N ALA A 159 29.30 -14.24 1.30
CA ALA A 159 28.50 -15.06 0.40
C ALA A 159 27.02 -14.68 0.45
N ARG A 160 26.30 -15.19 -0.54
CA ARG A 160 24.85 -15.10 -0.66
C ARG A 160 24.27 -16.50 -0.50
N PHE A 161 23.17 -16.68 0.23
CA PHE A 161 22.48 -17.97 0.28
C PHE A 161 21.55 -18.14 -0.92
N ASP A 162 21.16 -19.39 -1.22
CA ASP A 162 20.32 -19.69 -2.37
C ASP A 162 18.87 -19.26 -2.10
N LEU A 163 18.41 -18.26 -2.86
CA LEU A 163 17.04 -17.76 -2.80
C LEU A 163 16.00 -18.79 -3.27
N ASN A 164 16.39 -19.85 -3.98
CA ASN A 164 15.46 -20.93 -4.37
C ASN A 164 15.20 -21.90 -3.21
N SER A 165 16.07 -21.92 -2.21
CA SER A 165 15.98 -22.82 -1.07
C SER A 165 16.25 -22.00 0.17
N LEU A 166 15.23 -21.32 0.68
CA LEU A 166 15.32 -20.52 1.88
C LEU A 166 16.01 -21.31 3.00
N GLY A 167 15.57 -22.55 3.29
CA GLY A 167 16.20 -23.44 4.28
C GLY A 167 17.71 -23.76 4.10
N SER A 168 18.35 -23.33 2.99
CA SER A 168 19.80 -23.36 2.83
C SER A 168 20.54 -22.30 3.64
N ALA A 169 19.84 -21.31 4.19
CA ALA A 169 20.47 -20.32 5.05
C ALA A 169 20.98 -20.98 6.34
N ALA A 170 22.26 -20.73 6.66
CA ALA A 170 22.94 -21.38 7.79
C ALA A 170 22.31 -21.06 9.16
N VAL A 171 21.59 -19.94 9.28
CA VAL A 171 21.00 -19.50 10.54
C VAL A 171 19.59 -18.95 10.33
N LEU A 172 18.59 -19.63 10.90
CA LEU A 172 17.20 -19.19 10.94
C LEU A 172 16.93 -18.49 12.28
N GLY A 173 16.63 -17.20 12.24
CA GLY A 173 16.19 -16.43 13.41
C GLY A 173 14.66 -16.35 13.48
N PRO A 174 14.03 -16.54 14.65
CA PRO A 174 12.60 -16.29 14.80
C PRO A 174 12.27 -14.79 14.66
N ALA A 175 11.05 -14.50 14.22
CA ALA A 175 10.49 -13.15 13.98
C ALA A 175 10.60 -12.19 15.19
N ASP A 176 10.65 -12.76 16.39
CA ASP A 176 10.66 -12.05 17.68
C ASP A 176 12.08 -11.68 18.13
N GLY A 177 13.10 -11.96 17.31
CA GLY A 177 14.48 -11.67 17.65
C GLY A 177 15.03 -12.54 18.78
N THR A 178 14.47 -13.74 19.01
CA THR A 178 15.08 -14.72 19.91
C THR A 178 16.26 -15.44 19.24
N ALA A 179 16.97 -16.26 20.02
CA ALA A 179 18.15 -17.01 19.55
C ALA A 179 17.85 -17.80 18.26
N PRO A 180 18.85 -18.03 17.39
CA PRO A 180 20.28 -17.78 17.58
C PRO A 180 20.77 -16.38 17.19
N VAL A 181 19.94 -15.54 16.57
CA VAL A 181 20.42 -14.30 15.93
C VAL A 181 20.23 -13.07 16.81
N SER A 182 19.29 -13.08 17.77
CA SER A 182 19.07 -11.97 18.72
C SER A 182 18.92 -10.58 18.08
N ILE A 183 18.53 -10.51 16.81
CA ILE A 183 18.33 -9.27 16.08
C ILE A 183 16.86 -8.89 16.18
N ASN A 184 16.58 -7.90 17.01
CA ASN A 184 15.26 -7.33 17.16
C ASN A 184 15.18 -6.00 16.40
N MET A 185 14.47 -5.98 15.27
CA MET A 185 14.18 -4.75 14.51
C MET A 185 13.26 -3.77 15.26
N ASN A 186 12.64 -4.20 16.37
CA ASN A 186 11.60 -3.49 17.12
C ASN A 186 10.45 -3.00 16.22
N GLY A 187 10.18 -3.73 15.13
CA GLY A 187 9.43 -3.21 14.01
C GLY A 187 9.31 -4.12 12.80
N LYS A 188 8.55 -3.67 11.80
CA LYS A 188 8.44 -4.27 10.45
C LYS A 188 9.24 -3.47 9.45
N ALA A 189 9.84 -4.11 8.45
CA ALA A 189 10.41 -3.36 7.33
C ALA A 189 9.31 -2.59 6.59
N ARG A 190 9.58 -1.34 6.18
CA ARG A 190 8.62 -0.53 5.42
C ARG A 190 8.59 -0.94 3.94
N ILE A 191 8.10 -2.16 3.72
CA ILE A 191 7.89 -2.75 2.40
C ILE A 191 6.42 -2.56 2.01
N THR A 192 6.20 -2.10 0.78
CA THR A 192 4.88 -2.05 0.14
C THR A 192 4.89 -2.83 -1.15
N VAL A 193 3.75 -3.40 -1.53
CA VAL A 193 3.60 -4.15 -2.78
C VAL A 193 2.41 -3.62 -3.55
N GLU A 194 2.57 -3.41 -4.86
CA GLU A 194 1.46 -3.14 -5.77
C GLU A 194 0.99 -4.47 -6.36
N ILE A 195 -0.31 -4.75 -6.23
CA ILE A 195 -0.92 -6.03 -6.58
C ILE A 195 -2.27 -5.82 -7.27
N SER A 196 -2.56 -6.65 -8.26
CA SER A 196 -3.88 -6.77 -8.92
C SER A 196 -4.40 -8.19 -8.82
N GLY A 197 -5.63 -8.39 -8.35
CA GLY A 197 -6.27 -9.71 -8.34
C GLY A 197 -6.84 -10.13 -9.70
N ALA A 198 -7.06 -11.42 -9.93
CA ALA A 198 -7.69 -11.97 -11.15
C ALA A 198 -9.12 -11.48 -11.38
N GLY A 199 -9.80 -11.01 -10.33
CA GLY A 199 -10.91 -10.09 -10.47
C GLY A 199 -10.35 -8.69 -10.31
N GLY A 200 -9.94 -8.07 -11.43
CA GLY A 200 -9.33 -6.73 -11.44
C GLY A 200 -10.00 -5.85 -10.42
N SER A 201 -9.21 -5.28 -9.51
CA SER A 201 -9.64 -4.83 -8.20
C SER A 201 -10.96 -4.08 -8.31
N GLY A 202 -12.06 -4.76 -7.96
CA GLY A 202 -13.00 -4.06 -7.11
C GLY A 202 -12.13 -3.52 -5.99
N SER A 203 -12.06 -2.21 -5.82
CA SER A 203 -11.80 -1.62 -4.51
C SER A 203 -12.92 -2.18 -3.62
N GLY A 204 -12.69 -3.41 -3.16
CA GLY A 204 -13.64 -4.28 -2.55
C GLY A 204 -13.59 -3.94 -1.09
N VAL A 205 -14.71 -3.49 -0.57
CA VAL A 205 -14.78 -2.97 0.78
C VAL A 205 -14.42 -4.11 1.75
N VAL A 206 -13.27 -4.02 2.43
CA VAL A 206 -12.88 -5.04 3.42
C VAL A 206 -13.89 -4.97 4.57
N VAL A 207 -14.61 -6.04 4.86
CA VAL A 207 -15.64 -6.04 5.89
C VAL A 207 -14.98 -6.26 7.26
N ASN A 208 -15.04 -5.26 8.14
CA ASN A 208 -14.74 -5.45 9.55
C ASN A 208 -16.03 -5.93 10.25
N PRO A 209 -16.08 -7.17 10.80
CA PRO A 209 -17.32 -7.72 11.35
C PRO A 209 -17.67 -7.17 12.75
N ALA A 210 -16.74 -6.51 13.46
CA ALA A 210 -16.99 -5.96 14.80
C ALA A 210 -16.23 -4.65 15.09
N PRO A 211 -16.37 -3.60 14.26
CA PRO A 211 -15.73 -2.31 14.51
C PRO A 211 -16.41 -1.59 15.68
N ASN A 212 -15.61 -0.96 16.54
CA ASN A 212 -16.12 -0.08 17.56
C ASN A 212 -16.53 1.26 16.92
N THR A 213 -17.81 1.44 16.61
CA THR A 213 -18.33 2.69 16.04
C THR A 213 -18.70 3.74 17.09
N SER A 214 -18.52 3.45 18.38
CA SER A 214 -18.90 4.39 19.45
C SER A 214 -18.05 5.66 19.47
N VAL A 215 -16.88 5.63 18.82
CA VAL A 215 -15.97 6.77 18.68
C VAL A 215 -16.28 7.64 17.45
N LEU A 216 -17.22 7.23 16.59
CA LEU A 216 -17.58 8.01 15.41
C LEU A 216 -18.58 9.11 15.78
N ALA A 217 -18.27 10.35 15.40
CA ALA A 217 -19.18 11.49 15.51
C ALA A 217 -19.62 11.97 14.12
N GLY A 218 -20.88 12.38 14.00
CA GLY A 218 -21.43 12.94 12.76
C GLY A 218 -21.17 14.44 12.64
N TYR A 219 -20.80 14.90 11.45
CA TYR A 219 -20.60 16.33 11.19
C TYR A 219 -21.94 17.06 11.24
N PRO A 220 -22.09 18.11 12.06
CA PRO A 220 -23.38 18.81 12.20
C PRO A 220 -23.96 19.33 10.88
N LEU A 221 -23.10 19.69 9.92
CA LEU A 221 -23.48 20.25 8.62
C LEU A 221 -23.32 19.25 7.44
N CYS A 222 -22.83 18.05 7.69
CA CYS A 222 -22.54 17.06 6.65
C CYS A 222 -23.14 15.71 7.05
N GLY A 223 -24.45 15.60 6.88
CA GLY A 223 -25.28 14.61 7.57
C GLY A 223 -24.87 13.14 7.43
N SER A 224 -24.30 12.72 6.29
CA SER A 224 -23.86 11.32 6.11
C SER A 224 -22.37 11.10 6.38
N LEU A 225 -21.61 12.14 6.71
CA LEU A 225 -20.19 12.07 6.98
C LEU A 225 -19.93 12.03 8.49
N LEU A 226 -19.07 11.11 8.90
CA LEU A 226 -18.61 10.92 10.27
C LEU A 226 -17.09 10.97 10.32
N TRP A 227 -16.54 11.30 11.47
CA TRP A 227 -15.11 11.18 11.77
C TRP A 227 -14.89 10.43 13.07
N ASP A 228 -13.73 9.83 13.21
CA ASP A 228 -13.29 9.20 14.46
C ASP A 228 -12.78 10.26 15.45
N THR A 229 -13.54 10.45 16.54
CA THR A 229 -13.18 11.37 17.62
C THR A 229 -11.99 10.90 18.45
N ALA A 230 -11.68 9.60 18.45
CA ALA A 230 -10.50 9.09 19.14
C ALA A 230 -9.21 9.53 18.42
N ASP A 231 -9.22 9.64 17.09
CA ASP A 231 -8.08 10.20 16.34
C ASP A 231 -7.83 11.66 16.69
N GLU A 232 -8.90 12.44 16.89
CA GLU A 232 -8.82 13.83 17.34
C GLU A 232 -8.30 13.94 18.78
N GLN A 233 -8.92 13.22 19.72
CA GLN A 233 -8.64 13.32 21.15
C GLN A 233 -7.31 12.67 21.55
N ILE A 234 -6.96 11.53 20.94
CA ILE A 234 -5.77 10.75 21.31
C ILE A 234 -4.61 11.10 20.39
N SER A 235 -4.78 10.89 19.09
CA SER A 235 -3.67 11.05 18.13
C SER A 235 -3.27 12.52 17.95
N TYR A 236 -4.24 13.43 18.02
CA TYR A 236 -4.01 14.88 17.97
C TYR A 236 -4.04 15.57 19.33
N GLN A 237 -4.26 14.84 20.43
CA GLN A 237 -4.35 15.41 21.78
C GLN A 237 -5.35 16.58 21.86
N ASP A 238 -6.47 16.48 21.13
CA ASP A 238 -7.53 17.50 21.06
C ASP A 238 -7.05 18.85 20.49
N GLN A 239 -5.95 18.86 19.75
CA GLN A 239 -5.37 20.09 19.18
C GLN A 239 -5.94 20.46 17.81
N ILE A 240 -6.63 19.55 17.15
CA ILE A 240 -7.27 19.78 15.85
C ILE A 240 -8.78 19.83 16.05
N ASN A 241 -9.45 20.76 15.38
CA ASN A 241 -10.91 20.83 15.32
C ASN A 241 -11.34 20.66 13.87
N LEU A 242 -12.20 19.69 13.60
CA LEU A 242 -12.65 19.40 12.25
C LEU A 242 -13.98 20.10 11.96
N HIS A 243 -14.03 20.76 10.80
CA HIS A 243 -15.25 21.36 10.27
C HIS A 243 -15.55 20.77 8.91
N CYS A 244 -16.83 20.76 8.56
CA CYS A 244 -17.29 20.27 7.28
C CYS A 244 -18.36 21.19 6.70
N SER A 245 -18.37 21.31 5.37
CA SER A 245 -19.45 21.94 4.60
C SER A 245 -19.78 21.09 3.38
N GLN A 246 -21.04 21.12 2.94
CA GLN A 246 -21.44 20.43 1.71
C GLN A 246 -20.99 21.24 0.49
N VAL A 247 -20.44 20.54 -0.50
CA VAL A 247 -19.94 21.10 -1.75
C VAL A 247 -20.92 20.79 -2.87
N GLN A 248 -21.23 21.81 -3.66
CA GLN A 248 -22.06 21.61 -4.83
C GLN A 248 -21.31 20.76 -5.86
N VAL A 249 -21.99 19.78 -6.46
CA VAL A 249 -21.34 18.81 -7.37
C VAL A 249 -20.59 19.49 -8.52
N TRP A 250 -21.06 20.64 -9.02
CA TRP A 250 -20.39 21.39 -10.08
C TRP A 250 -19.08 22.09 -9.63
N GLN A 251 -18.84 22.21 -8.32
CA GLN A 251 -17.59 22.70 -7.73
C GLN A 251 -16.61 21.56 -7.41
N ALA A 252 -17.07 20.31 -7.45
CA ALA A 252 -16.21 19.16 -7.21
C ALA A 252 -15.28 18.93 -8.42
N PRO A 253 -14.07 18.36 -8.19
CA PRO A 253 -13.19 17.97 -9.29
C PRO A 253 -13.85 16.93 -10.22
N PRO A 254 -13.40 16.84 -11.49
CA PRO A 254 -13.89 15.81 -12.41
C PRO A 254 -13.76 14.41 -11.82
N VAL A 255 -14.83 13.62 -11.93
CA VAL A 255 -14.91 12.26 -11.40
C VAL A 255 -13.85 11.37 -12.08
N PRO A 256 -13.08 10.56 -11.33
CA PRO A 256 -12.11 9.63 -11.91
C PRO A 256 -12.74 8.67 -12.93
N ALA A 257 -11.99 8.32 -13.98
CA ALA A 257 -12.45 7.38 -14.99
C ALA A 257 -12.81 6.02 -14.37
N GLY A 258 -13.95 5.46 -14.79
CA GLY A 258 -14.45 4.19 -14.27
C GLY A 258 -15.19 4.29 -12.93
N TYR A 259 -15.44 5.50 -12.44
CA TYR A 259 -16.22 5.73 -11.23
C TYR A 259 -17.39 6.68 -11.50
N THR A 260 -18.43 6.55 -10.69
CA THR A 260 -19.56 7.48 -10.61
C THR A 260 -19.60 8.06 -9.21
N LEU A 261 -19.54 9.39 -9.09
CA LEU A 261 -19.78 10.07 -7.81
C LEU A 261 -21.25 9.89 -7.43
N ARG A 262 -21.50 9.44 -6.21
CA ARG A 262 -22.84 9.16 -5.69
C ARG A 262 -23.03 9.94 -4.40
N GLY A 263 -24.27 10.38 -4.15
CA GLY A 263 -24.58 11.24 -3.02
C GLY A 263 -23.90 12.61 -3.07
N GLU A 264 -23.61 13.15 -1.90
CA GLU A 264 -23.05 14.49 -1.72
C GLU A 264 -21.53 14.48 -1.64
N ALA A 265 -20.92 15.58 -2.06
CA ALA A 265 -19.52 15.88 -1.77
C ALA A 265 -19.44 16.84 -0.59
N TYR A 266 -18.42 16.66 0.25
CA TYR A 266 -18.17 17.46 1.43
C TYR A 266 -16.79 18.11 1.32
N ASP A 267 -16.58 19.27 1.94
CA ASP A 267 -15.26 19.88 2.14
C ASP A 267 -14.94 19.82 3.63
N VAL A 268 -13.91 19.05 4.00
CA VAL A 268 -13.44 18.93 5.37
C VAL A 268 -12.20 19.79 5.56
N ILE A 269 -12.24 20.64 6.58
CA ILE A 269 -11.17 21.57 6.93
C ILE A 269 -10.84 21.37 8.41
N GLY A 270 -9.57 21.14 8.71
CA GLY A 270 -9.08 21.10 10.09
C GLY A 270 -8.53 22.44 10.55
N PHE A 271 -8.75 22.80 11.81
CA PHE A 271 -8.22 24.00 12.46
C PHE A 271 -7.36 23.60 13.66
N LYS A 272 -6.26 24.31 13.87
CA LYS A 272 -5.46 24.28 15.10
C LYS A 272 -5.43 25.68 15.72
N SER A 273 -4.82 25.84 16.89
CA SER A 273 -4.63 27.14 17.54
C SER A 273 -3.97 28.20 16.64
N GLY A 274 -3.14 27.78 15.68
CA GLY A 274 -2.49 28.64 14.68
C GLY A 274 -3.31 28.93 13.41
N GLY A 275 -4.56 28.49 13.33
CA GLY A 275 -5.45 28.68 12.17
C GLY A 275 -5.70 27.40 11.37
N VAL A 276 -6.04 27.56 10.09
CA VAL A 276 -6.39 26.46 9.18
C VAL A 276 -5.18 25.51 8.99
N THR A 277 -5.46 24.21 8.86
CA THR A 277 -4.47 23.18 8.49
C THR A 277 -4.69 22.73 7.04
N PRO A 278 -4.27 23.52 6.04
CA PRO A 278 -4.73 23.36 4.66
C PRO A 278 -4.06 22.20 3.88
N ASN A 279 -3.03 21.56 4.45
CA ASN A 279 -2.14 20.69 3.70
C ASN A 279 -2.29 19.22 4.12
N ARG A 280 -1.36 18.75 4.94
CA ARG A 280 -1.19 17.35 5.31
C ARG A 280 -1.30 17.25 6.81
N TRP A 281 -2.20 16.40 7.27
CA TRP A 281 -2.32 16.01 8.65
C TRP A 281 -1.12 15.12 9.05
N SER A 282 -0.55 15.39 10.23
CA SER A 282 0.59 14.65 10.79
C SER A 282 0.25 13.18 11.03
N VAL A 283 -0.97 12.95 11.52
CA VAL A 283 -1.62 11.64 11.67
C VAL A 283 -2.86 11.60 10.75
N ARG A 284 -3.22 10.42 10.27
CA ARG A 284 -4.47 10.24 9.52
C ARG A 284 -5.66 10.32 10.48
N ILE A 285 -6.82 10.68 9.96
CA ILE A 285 -8.07 10.67 10.71
C ILE A 285 -9.05 9.82 9.93
N THR A 286 -9.61 8.82 10.58
CA THR A 286 -10.64 7.97 9.99
C THR A 286 -11.90 8.80 9.73
N HIS A 287 -12.36 8.75 8.48
CA HIS A 287 -13.65 9.29 8.10
C HIS A 287 -14.53 8.16 7.58
N CYS A 288 -15.81 8.23 7.89
CA CYS A 288 -16.80 7.28 7.44
C CYS A 288 -17.95 7.99 6.74
N ILE A 289 -18.44 7.44 5.64
CA ILE A 289 -19.64 7.90 4.95
C ILE A 289 -20.68 6.80 5.01
N ARG A 290 -21.93 7.16 5.26
CA ARG A 290 -23.09 6.29 5.03
C ARG A 290 -23.54 6.43 3.56
N PRO A 291 -23.21 5.48 2.67
CA PRO A 291 -23.72 5.49 1.30
C PRO A 291 -25.20 5.13 1.27
N ALA A 292 -25.82 5.24 0.09
CA ALA A 292 -27.13 4.64 -0.14
C ALA A 292 -27.07 3.12 0.07
N ALA A 293 -28.16 2.50 0.55
CA ALA A 293 -28.17 1.08 0.92
C ALA A 293 -27.85 0.17 -0.28
N GLU A 294 -28.29 0.56 -1.49
CA GLU A 294 -28.00 -0.14 -2.74
C GLU A 294 -26.54 -0.03 -3.21
N ASP A 295 -25.77 0.90 -2.63
CA ASP A 295 -24.40 1.18 -3.02
C ASP A 295 -23.38 0.60 -2.04
N ILE A 296 -23.79 0.14 -0.85
CA ILE A 296 -22.88 -0.24 0.26
C ILE A 296 -21.82 -1.29 -0.12
N ASP A 297 -22.16 -2.26 -0.97
CA ASP A 297 -21.26 -3.37 -1.35
C ASP A 297 -20.22 -2.97 -2.41
N ARG A 298 -20.41 -1.82 -3.05
CA ARG A 298 -19.57 -1.32 -4.16
C ARG A 298 -19.04 0.10 -3.93
N ALA A 299 -19.40 0.71 -2.81
CA ALA A 299 -19.05 2.07 -2.50
C ALA A 299 -17.57 2.15 -2.07
N VAL A 300 -16.86 3.13 -2.61
CA VAL A 300 -15.47 3.43 -2.28
C VAL A 300 -15.35 4.87 -1.82
N PHE A 301 -14.42 5.11 -0.91
CA PHE A 301 -14.17 6.42 -0.34
C PHE A 301 -13.17 7.18 -1.20
N GLY A 302 -13.47 8.44 -1.52
CA GLY A 302 -12.53 9.32 -2.24
C GLY A 302 -12.21 10.58 -1.45
N SER A 303 -10.97 11.03 -1.58
CA SER A 303 -10.48 12.30 -1.04
C SER A 303 -9.83 13.11 -2.16
N ALA A 304 -10.23 14.38 -2.31
CA ALA A 304 -9.69 15.30 -3.28
C ALA A 304 -8.98 16.48 -2.60
N PHE A 305 -7.72 16.66 -2.95
CA PHE A 305 -6.84 17.69 -2.40
C PHE A 305 -5.91 18.25 -3.50
N GLY A 306 -5.19 19.32 -3.19
CA GLY A 306 -4.29 20.01 -4.13
C GLY A 306 -4.89 21.27 -4.78
N SER A 307 -4.14 21.86 -5.72
CA SER A 307 -4.57 23.02 -6.50
C SER A 307 -4.08 22.89 -7.96
N PRO A 308 -4.97 22.54 -8.92
CA PRO A 308 -6.38 22.19 -8.72
C PRO A 308 -6.55 20.89 -7.91
N ARG A 309 -7.70 20.75 -7.23
CA ARG A 309 -8.00 19.53 -6.46
C ARG A 309 -8.18 18.34 -7.40
N THR A 310 -7.67 17.18 -7.02
CA THR A 310 -7.81 15.92 -7.77
C THR A 310 -8.20 14.78 -6.85
N TRP A 311 -9.13 13.93 -7.29
CA TRP A 311 -9.61 12.80 -6.50
C TRP A 311 -8.57 11.69 -6.43
N THR A 312 -8.36 11.19 -5.21
CA THR A 312 -7.66 9.94 -4.93
C THR A 312 -8.67 8.97 -4.31
N ILE A 313 -8.88 7.81 -4.94
CA ILE A 313 -9.67 6.74 -4.35
C ILE A 313 -8.85 6.08 -3.24
N LEU A 314 -9.42 6.01 -2.04
CA LEU A 314 -8.75 5.51 -0.86
C LEU A 314 -9.13 4.05 -0.62
N PRO A 315 -8.20 3.23 -0.06
CA PRO A 315 -8.54 1.92 0.48
C PRO A 315 -9.69 2.08 1.49
N SER A 316 -10.79 1.37 1.22
CA SER A 316 -12.06 1.54 1.95
C SER A 316 -12.41 0.27 2.72
N VAL A 317 -12.90 0.44 3.94
CA VAL A 317 -13.33 -0.64 4.85
C VAL A 317 -14.81 -0.48 5.13
N ARG A 318 -15.56 -1.58 5.12
CA ARG A 318 -16.99 -1.59 5.41
C ARG A 318 -17.14 -1.82 6.89
N VAL A 319 -17.90 -0.92 7.51
CA VAL A 319 -18.18 -0.91 8.94
C VAL A 319 -19.69 -0.84 9.09
N GLY A 320 -20.36 -1.99 9.07
CA GLY A 320 -21.82 -2.06 9.07
C GLY A 320 -22.44 -1.43 7.82
N ASP A 321 -23.16 -0.32 8.02
CA ASP A 321 -23.79 0.52 6.98
C ASP A 321 -22.91 1.70 6.53
N LEU A 322 -21.64 1.72 6.95
CA LEU A 322 -20.66 2.75 6.61
C LEU A 322 -19.57 2.19 5.70
N ILE A 323 -19.00 3.08 4.89
CA ILE A 323 -17.67 2.89 4.31
C ILE A 323 -16.71 3.88 4.97
N CYS A 324 -15.53 3.41 5.38
CA CYS A 324 -14.55 4.20 6.12
C CYS A 324 -13.20 4.19 5.41
N ALA A 325 -12.46 5.30 5.51
CA ALA A 325 -11.10 5.40 5.01
C ALA A 325 -10.26 6.36 5.85
N GLU A 326 -8.95 6.12 5.82
CA GLU A 326 -7.94 6.90 6.54
C GLU A 326 -7.52 8.14 5.75
N VAL A 327 -8.03 9.31 6.14
CA VAL A 327 -7.80 10.57 5.43
C VAL A 327 -6.57 11.28 6.00
N ARG A 328 -5.62 11.63 5.11
CA ARG A 328 -4.41 12.38 5.47
C ARG A 328 -4.38 13.81 4.94
N TYR A 329 -5.07 14.04 3.85
CA TYR A 329 -5.14 15.33 3.19
C TYR A 329 -6.58 15.82 3.30
N PRO A 330 -6.87 16.86 4.11
CA PRO A 330 -8.17 17.51 4.11
C PRO A 330 -8.53 18.05 2.73
N GLY A 331 -9.81 18.27 2.50
CA GLY A 331 -10.36 18.76 1.24
C GLY A 331 -11.69 18.10 0.94
N ASN A 332 -11.94 17.85 -0.35
CA ASN A 332 -13.17 17.24 -0.78
C ASN A 332 -13.23 15.76 -0.37
N ILE A 333 -14.36 15.33 0.18
CA ILE A 333 -14.63 13.95 0.56
C ILE A 333 -15.97 13.54 -0.05
N ALA A 334 -16.01 12.37 -0.69
CA ALA A 334 -17.23 11.80 -1.26
C ALA A 334 -17.12 10.29 -1.33
N TYR A 335 -18.22 9.62 -1.66
CA TYR A 335 -18.19 8.21 -2.07
C TYR A 335 -18.48 8.05 -3.56
N PHE A 336 -17.94 6.97 -4.10
CA PHE A 336 -18.05 6.62 -5.51
C PHE A 336 -18.51 5.17 -5.63
N VAL A 337 -19.11 4.84 -6.76
CA VAL A 337 -19.39 3.46 -7.16
C VAL A 337 -18.72 3.19 -8.51
N ARG A 338 -18.32 1.95 -8.73
CA ARG A 338 -17.82 1.49 -10.03
C ARG A 338 -18.98 1.06 -10.95
#